data_AF-A0A967H589-F1
#
_entry.id   AF-A0A967H589-F1
#
_cell.length_a   1.000
_cell.length_b   1.000
_cell.length_c   1.000
_cell.angle_alpha   90.00
_cell.angle_beta   90.00
_cell.angle_gamma   90.00
#
_symmetry.space_group_name_H-M   'P 1'
#
loop_
_entity.id
_entity.type
_entity.pdbx_description
1 polymer ?
#
loop_
_entity_poly.entity_id
_entity_poly.type
_entity_poly.pdbx_seq_one_letter_code
_entity_poly.pdbx_strand_id
1 'polypeptide(L)' 'MQTKISSDKKEVIIGHDQPVVAIGERINPTGRSKLATALEEGDFGHVKNEALKQVE' A
#
# COMPACT_ATOMS: atom_id res chain seq x y z
N MET A 1 -15.31 11.56 15.37
CA MET A 1 -13.88 11.82 15.11
C MET A 1 -13.55 11.35 13.71
N GLN A 2 -12.74 12.08 12.96
CA GLN A 2 -12.31 11.70 11.61
C GLN A 2 -10.78 11.63 11.57
N THR A 3 -10.25 10.58 10.94
CA THR A 3 -8.82 10.43 10.64
C THR A 3 -8.62 10.65 9.16
N LYS A 4 -7.64 11.49 8.82
CA LYS A 4 -7.34 11.82 7.43
C LYS A 4 -5.94 11.33 7.06
N ILE A 5 -5.85 10.65 5.92
CA ILE A 5 -4.61 10.18 5.31
C ILE A 5 -4.52 10.79 3.91
N SER A 6 -3.38 11.38 3.56
CA SER A 6 -3.20 12.02 2.26
C SER A 6 -1.88 11.65 1.58
N SER A 7 -1.89 11.83 0.26
CA SER A 7 -0.74 11.79 -0.64
C SER A 7 -0.77 13.05 -1.50
N ASP A 8 0.23 13.22 -2.36
CA ASP A 8 0.31 14.33 -3.32
C ASP A 8 -0.96 14.53 -4.18
N LYS A 9 -1.68 13.43 -4.49
CA LYS A 9 -2.80 13.45 -5.45
C LYS A 9 -4.14 12.99 -4.90
N LYS A 10 -4.18 12.49 -3.66
CA LYS A 10 -5.39 11.86 -3.11
C LYS A 10 -5.46 12.01 -1.60
N GLU A 11 -6.66 12.25 -1.10
CA GLU A 11 -7.02 12.26 0.31
C GLU A 11 -8.04 11.14 0.60
N VAL A 12 -7.89 10.48 1.74
CA VAL A 12 -8.79 9.43 2.24
C VAL A 12 -9.18 9.76 3.68
N ILE A 13 -10.48 9.77 3.95
CA ILE A 13 -11.05 10.08 5.27
C ILE A 13 -11.64 8.81 5.87
N ILE A 14 -11.22 8.46 7.08
CA ILE A 14 -11.70 7.32 7.87
C ILE A 14 -12.52 7.86 9.04
N GLY A 15 -13.78 7.42 9.18
CA GLY A 15 -14.68 7.90 10.22
C GLY A 15 -15.96 7.07 10.31
N HIS A 16 -16.78 7.35 11.33
CA HIS A 16 -17.99 6.59 11.63
C HIS A 16 -19.02 6.59 10.49
N ASP A 17 -19.16 7.74 9.81
CA ASP A 17 -20.09 7.94 8.70
C ASP A 17 -19.41 7.83 7.32
N GLN A 18 -18.23 7.20 7.25
CA GLN A 18 -17.48 7.01 6.01
C GLN A 18 -17.55 5.55 5.53
N PRO A 19 -17.44 5.30 4.21
CA PRO A 19 -17.29 3.95 3.70
C PRO A 19 -16.07 3.22 4.30
N VAL A 20 -16.11 1.89 4.31
CA VAL A 20 -14.95 1.07 4.69
C VAL A 20 -13.80 1.34 3.73
N VAL A 21 -12.62 1.61 4.28
CA VAL A 21 -11.39 1.81 3.53
C VAL A 21 -10.58 0.52 3.54
N ALA A 22 -10.32 -0.04 2.35
CA ALA A 22 -9.42 -1.18 2.21
C ALA A 22 -7.96 -0.72 2.31
N ILE A 23 -7.14 -1.45 3.08
CA ILE A 23 -5.70 -1.23 3.21
C ILE A 23 -4.99 -2.40 2.53
N GLY A 24 -4.18 -2.10 1.51
CA GLY A 24 -3.43 -3.13 0.79
C GLY A 24 -2.29 -3.72 1.63
N GLU A 25 -2.23 -5.05 1.73
CA GLU A 25 -1.25 -5.78 2.54
C GLU A 25 -0.09 -6.41 1.75
N ARG A 26 -0.16 -6.40 0.41
CA ARG A 26 0.74 -7.19 -0.46
C ARG A 26 2.19 -6.75 -0.39
N ILE A 27 2.47 -5.48 -0.09
CA ILE A 27 3.83 -4.97 0.08
C ILE A 27 4.32 -5.31 1.50
N ASN A 28 4.46 -6.61 1.74
CA ASN A 28 4.97 -7.19 2.97
C ASN A 28 5.89 -8.36 2.60
N PRO A 29 7.20 -8.32 2.94
CA PRO A 29 8.15 -9.35 2.54
C PRO A 29 7.93 -10.69 3.28
N THR A 30 7.14 -10.70 4.37
CA THR A 30 6.89 -11.91 5.16
C THR A 30 6.25 -13.01 4.29
N GLY A 31 6.94 -14.15 4.18
CA GLY A 31 6.49 -15.27 3.33
C GLY A 31 6.62 -15.01 1.81
N ARG A 32 7.20 -13.89 1.38
CA ARG A 32 7.36 -13.52 -0.04
C ARG A 32 8.84 -13.38 -0.40
N SER A 33 9.51 -14.51 -0.64
CA SER A 33 10.95 -14.56 -0.95
C SER A 33 11.37 -13.58 -2.05
N LYS A 34 10.63 -13.50 -3.17
CA LYS A 34 10.93 -12.58 -4.27
C LYS A 34 10.87 -11.10 -3.87
N LEU A 35 9.89 -10.72 -3.03
CA LEU A 35 9.75 -9.34 -2.57
C LEU A 35 10.84 -9.00 -1.54
N ALA A 36 11.19 -9.96 -0.67
CA ALA A 36 12.29 -9.79 0.27
C ALA A 36 13.62 -9.56 -0.46
N THR A 37 13.97 -10.42 -1.42
CA THR A 37 15.20 -10.27 -2.23
C THR A 37 15.21 -8.95 -3.00
N ALA A 38 14.11 -8.57 -3.65
CA ALA A 38 14.04 -7.30 -4.37
C ALA A 38 14.27 -6.08 -3.44
N LEU A 39 13.76 -6.13 -2.21
CA LEU A 39 14.00 -5.08 -1.22
C LEU A 39 15.46 -5.05 -0.72
N GLU A 40 16.06 -6.21 -0.48
CA GLU A 40 17.47 -6.34 -0.09
C GLU A 40 18.43 -5.83 -1.18
N GLU A 41 18.09 -6.09 -2.45
CA GLU A 41 18.86 -5.64 -3.62
C GLU A 41 18.56 -4.18 -4.04
N GLY A 42 17.56 -3.54 -3.42
CA GLY A 42 17.13 -2.18 -3.76
C GLY A 42 16.34 -2.08 -5.08
N ASP A 43 15.82 -3.18 -5.60
CA ASP A 43 14.90 -3.20 -6.74
C ASP A 43 13.49 -2.75 -6.31
N PHE A 44 13.28 -1.44 -6.31
CA PHE A 44 11.96 -0.84 -6.05
C PHE A 44 10.98 -0.97 -7.22
N GLY A 45 11.41 -1.48 -8.38
CA GLY A 45 10.52 -1.74 -9.52
C GLY A 45 9.46 -2.78 -9.16
N HIS A 46 9.86 -3.86 -8.51
CA HIS A 46 8.92 -4.89 -8.04
C HIS A 46 7.92 -4.34 -7.01
N VAL A 47 8.40 -3.55 -6.05
CA VAL A 47 7.56 -2.90 -5.02
C VAL A 47 6.52 -1.97 -5.65
N LYS A 48 6.95 -1.12 -6.59
CA LYS A 48 6.07 -0.19 -7.31
C LYS A 48 4.99 -0.94 -8.09
N ASN A 49 5.34 -2.05 -8.74
CA ASN A 49 4.37 -2.86 -9.47
C ASN A 49 3.33 -3.51 -8.56
N GLU A 50 3.73 -3.99 -7.37
CA GLU A 50 2.76 -4.50 -6.38
C GLU A 50 1.86 -3.37 -5.86
N ALA A 51 2.36 -2.14 -5.70
CA ALA A 51 1.54 -1.00 -5.32
C ALA A 51 0.47 -0.66 -6.36
N LEU A 52 0.82 -0.63 -7.65
CA LEU A 52 -0.10 -0.37 -8.74
C LEU A 52 -1.21 -1.43 -8.81
N LYS A 53 -0.83 -2.71 -8.77
CA LYS A 53 -1.78 -3.84 -8.81
C LYS A 53 -2.77 -3.90 -7.64
N GLN A 54 -2.48 -3.25 -6.51
CA GLN A 54 -3.41 -3.19 -5.38
C GLN A 54 -4.49 -2.12 -5.54
N VAL A 55 -4.27 -1.16 -6.45
CA VAL A 55 -5.15 -0.01 -6.66
C VAL A 55 -5.91 -0.11 -7.98
N GLU A 56 -5.43 -0.94 -8.92
CA GLU A 56 -6.20 -1.45 -10.08
C GLU A 56 -7.42 -2.27 -9.63
#